data_AF-A0A7K3IVT2-F1
#
_entry.id   AF-A0A7K3IVT2-F1
#
_cell.length_a   1.000
_cell.length_b   1.000
_cell.length_c   1.000
_cell.angle_alpha   90.00
_cell.angle_beta   90.00
_cell.angle_gamma   90.00
#
_symmetry.space_group_name_H-M   'P 1'
#
loop_
_entity.id
_entity.type
_entity.pdbx_description
1 polymer ?
#
loop_
_entity_poly.entity_id
_entity_poly.type
_entity_poly.pdbx_seq_one_letter_code
_entity_poly.pdbx_strand_id
1 'polypeptide(L)'
;NAEFFSFGTNDLTQMTFGFSRDDIGGFLNDYLDKKMLASDPFQTIDIDGVGQLITMAVQKGRATRPDLKVGICGEQGGDPASVEFCFKSGLTYVSCSPFRVPIARLAAAQASIKFGK
;
A
#
# COMPACT_ATOMS: atom_id res chain seq x y z
N ASN A 1 -22.49 9.23 -2.78
CA ASN A 1 -21.33 8.84 -1.94
C ASN A 1 -20.75 7.52 -2.41
N ALA A 2 -19.43 7.44 -2.56
CA ALA A 2 -18.73 6.24 -3.02
C ALA A 2 -18.86 5.07 -2.02
N GLU A 3 -19.30 3.91 -2.48
CA GLU A 3 -19.57 2.71 -1.65
C GLU A 3 -18.32 1.95 -1.20
N PHE A 4 -17.22 2.16 -1.92
CA PHE A 4 -15.94 1.59 -1.58
C PHE A 4 -14.82 2.51 -2.06
N PHE A 5 -13.64 2.35 -1.49
CA PHE A 5 -12.38 2.86 -2.02
C PHE A 5 -11.48 1.70 -2.44
N SER A 6 -10.81 1.86 -3.57
CA SER A 6 -9.69 1.01 -3.97
C SER A 6 -8.50 1.92 -4.23
N PHE A 7 -7.48 1.83 -3.39
CA PHE A 7 -6.25 2.58 -3.59
C PHE A 7 -5.47 1.98 -4.76
N GLY A 8 -5.32 2.75 -5.84
CA GLY A 8 -4.32 2.48 -6.87
C GLY A 8 -2.98 3.02 -6.41
N THR A 9 -2.22 2.19 -5.68
CA THR A 9 -0.99 2.67 -5.03
C THR A 9 0.13 3.01 -5.98
N ASN A 10 0.10 2.52 -7.22
CA ASN A 10 1.06 2.95 -8.24
C ASN A 10 0.91 4.45 -8.53
N ASP A 11 -0.27 4.88 -8.98
CA ASP A 11 -0.52 6.28 -9.31
C ASP A 11 -0.39 7.17 -8.07
N LEU A 12 -0.87 6.71 -6.92
CA LEU A 12 -0.73 7.44 -5.66
C LEU A 12 0.75 7.65 -5.30
N THR A 13 1.59 6.63 -5.48
CA THR A 13 3.04 6.73 -5.26
C THR A 13 3.68 7.68 -6.26
N GLN A 14 3.34 7.57 -7.55
CA GLN A 14 3.85 8.47 -8.60
C GLN A 14 3.59 9.93 -8.24
N MET A 15 2.35 10.26 -7.86
CA MET A 15 1.96 11.62 -7.55
C MET A 15 2.52 12.11 -6.21
N THR A 16 2.70 11.22 -5.24
CA THR A 16 3.25 11.59 -3.92
C THR A 16 4.74 11.87 -4.00
N PHE A 17 5.50 11.04 -4.72
CA PHE A 17 6.95 11.22 -4.89
C PHE A 17 7.31 12.18 -6.03
N GLY A 18 6.40 12.40 -6.99
CA GLY A 18 6.74 13.05 -8.26
C GLY A 18 7.58 12.16 -9.17
N PHE A 19 7.49 10.84 -9.02
CA PHE A 19 8.22 9.87 -9.83
C PHE A 19 7.35 9.34 -10.96
N SER A 20 7.85 9.44 -12.19
CA SER A 20 7.32 8.67 -13.30
C SER A 20 7.77 7.22 -13.16
N ARG A 21 6.83 6.28 -13.13
CA ARG A 21 7.14 4.84 -13.01
C ARG A 21 7.98 4.33 -14.18
N ASP A 22 7.77 4.89 -15.37
CA ASP A 22 8.47 4.46 -16.58
C ASP A 22 9.92 5.00 -16.63
N ASP A 23 10.19 6.12 -15.95
CA ASP A 23 11.49 6.80 -16.00
C ASP A 23 12.36 6.57 -14.75
N ILE A 24 11.78 6.12 -13.64
CA ILE A 24 12.48 5.98 -12.35
C ILE A 24 13.67 5.02 -12.41
N GLY A 25 13.64 4.05 -13.32
CA GLY A 25 14.71 3.07 -13.50
C GLY A 25 16.09 3.70 -13.75
N GLY A 26 16.13 4.93 -14.29
CA GLY A 26 17.37 5.66 -14.55
C GLY A 26 18.11 6.15 -13.29
N PHE A 27 17.44 6.27 -12.15
CA PHE A 27 18.03 6.80 -10.91
C PHE A 27 17.67 6.04 -9.63
N LEU A 28 16.75 5.06 -9.69
CA LEU A 28 16.30 4.32 -8.51
C LEU A 28 17.45 3.64 -7.76
N ASN A 29 18.34 2.96 -8.48
CA ASN A 29 19.45 2.24 -7.87
C ASN A 29 20.39 3.20 -7.13
N ASP A 30 20.71 4.36 -7.70
CA ASP A 30 21.51 5.39 -7.04
C ASP A 30 20.88 5.85 -5.72
N TYR A 31 19.56 6.00 -5.68
CA TYR A 31 18.83 6.43 -4.49
C TYR A 31 18.85 5.35 -3.40
N LEU A 32 18.74 4.08 -3.78
CA LEU A 32 18.84 2.95 -2.86
C LEU A 32 20.27 2.78 -2.32
N ASP A 33 21.28 2.85 -3.19
CA ASP A 33 22.70 2.70 -2.83
C ASP A 33 23.16 3.83 -1.91
N LYS A 34 22.70 5.05 -2.15
CA LYS A 34 22.94 6.22 -1.28
C LYS A 34 22.05 6.23 -0.03
N LYS A 35 21.19 5.23 0.15
CA LYS A 35 20.21 5.12 1.25
C LYS A 35 19.30 6.34 1.37
N MET A 36 19.03 7.00 0.25
CA MET A 36 18.02 8.07 0.16
C MET A 36 16.61 7.48 0.19
N LEU A 37 16.44 6.27 -0.35
CA LEU A 37 15.24 5.46 -0.20
C LEU A 37 15.57 4.17 0.53
N ALA A 38 14.68 3.73 1.42
CA ALA A 38 14.83 2.47 2.14
C ALA A 38 14.48 1.25 1.27
N SER A 39 13.58 1.44 0.31
CA SER A 39 13.10 0.41 -0.63
C SER A 39 12.53 1.08 -1.88
N ASP A 40 12.28 0.28 -2.93
CA ASP A 40 11.55 0.74 -4.11
C ASP A 40 10.09 1.05 -3.73
N PRO A 41 9.64 2.32 -3.81
CA PRO A 41 8.30 2.72 -3.37
C PRO A 41 7.19 2.15 -4.26
N PHE A 42 7.52 1.66 -5.47
CA PHE A 42 6.56 0.95 -6.33
C PHE A 42 6.40 -0.53 -5.97
N GLN A 43 7.28 -1.08 -5.13
CA GLN A 43 7.18 -2.45 -4.63
C GLN A 43 6.66 -2.51 -3.20
N THR A 44 7.09 -1.59 -2.35
CA THR A 44 6.73 -1.52 -0.93
C THR A 44 6.18 -0.14 -0.62
N ILE A 45 5.03 -0.06 0.05
CA ILE A 45 4.43 1.21 0.45
C ILE A 45 5.42 2.00 1.31
N ASP A 46 5.71 3.22 0.88
CA ASP A 46 6.29 4.25 1.73
C ASP A 46 5.28 4.62 2.83
N ILE A 47 5.53 4.18 4.06
CA ILE A 47 4.61 4.37 5.19
C ILE A 47 4.55 5.85 5.60
N ASP A 48 5.67 6.57 5.48
CA ASP A 48 5.81 7.93 6.02
C ASP A 48 5.23 9.01 5.11
N GLY A 49 5.12 8.77 3.80
CA GLY A 49 4.44 9.65 2.85
C GLY A 49 3.14 9.06 2.34
N VAL A 50 3.22 8.06 1.45
CA VAL A 50 2.04 7.44 0.80
C VAL A 50 1.10 6.82 1.84
N GLY A 51 1.66 6.16 2.86
CA GLY A 51 0.91 5.55 3.96
C GLY A 51 0.09 6.57 4.73
N GLN A 52 0.60 7.78 4.98
CA GLN A 52 -0.17 8.84 5.65
C GLN A 52 -1.41 9.24 4.85
N LEU A 53 -1.30 9.34 3.51
CA LEU A 53 -2.43 9.65 2.64
C LEU A 53 -3.49 8.54 2.69
N ILE A 54 -3.05 7.27 2.67
CA ILE A 54 -3.94 6.10 2.80
C ILE A 54 -4.67 6.14 4.14
N THR A 55 -3.94 6.27 5.26
CA THR A 55 -4.52 6.31 6.61
C THR A 55 -5.51 7.46 6.75
N MET A 56 -5.16 8.65 6.26
CA MET A 56 -6.05 9.82 6.27
C MET A 56 -7.33 9.56 5.47
N ALA A 57 -7.22 8.99 4.26
CA ALA A 57 -8.37 8.71 3.41
C ALA A 57 -9.30 7.66 4.03
N VAL A 58 -8.76 6.62 4.68
CA VAL A 58 -9.56 5.63 5.42
C VAL A 58 -10.31 6.28 6.58
N GLN A 59 -9.62 7.08 7.41
CA GLN A 59 -10.22 7.74 8.56
C GLN A 59 -11.33 8.71 8.14
N LYS A 60 -11.05 9.60 7.18
CA LYS A 60 -12.03 10.58 6.68
C LYS A 60 -13.19 9.92 5.95
N GLY A 61 -12.92 8.89 5.14
CA GLY A 61 -13.96 8.12 4.46
C GLY A 61 -14.91 7.48 5.46
N ARG A 62 -14.37 6.76 6.45
CA ARG A 62 -15.17 6.07 7.47
C ARG A 62 -15.86 6.99 8.47
N ALA A 63 -15.35 8.20 8.68
CA ALA A 63 -16.06 9.22 9.45
C ALA A 63 -17.41 9.61 8.80
N THR A 64 -17.51 9.51 7.47
CA THR A 64 -18.77 9.81 6.74
C THR A 64 -19.60 8.55 6.43
N ARG A 65 -18.95 7.39 6.29
CA ARG A 65 -19.59 6.09 6.02
C ARG A 65 -18.88 4.99 6.83
N PRO A 66 -19.38 4.64 8.03
CA PRO A 66 -18.69 3.72 8.94
C PRO A 66 -18.42 2.32 8.35
N ASP A 67 -19.26 1.84 7.44
CA ASP A 67 -19.18 0.55 6.77
C ASP A 67 -18.44 0.57 5.42
N LEU A 68 -17.79 1.70 5.09
CA LEU A 68 -17.04 1.88 3.84
C LEU A 68 -16.01 0.78 3.66
N LYS A 69 -16.17 0.03 2.56
CA LYS A 69 -15.22 -0.99 2.13
C LYS A 69 -14.00 -0.31 1.54
N VAL A 70 -12.82 -0.68 2.02
CA VAL A 70 -11.57 -0.07 1.56
C VAL A 70 -10.62 -1.18 1.19
N GLY A 71 -10.06 -1.16 0.00
CA GLY A 71 -8.97 -2.05 -0.36
C GLY A 71 -7.87 -1.33 -1.12
N ILE A 72 -6.91 -2.13 -1.54
CA ILE A 72 -5.74 -1.71 -2.31
C ILE A 72 -5.60 -2.62 -3.53
N CYS A 73 -5.21 -2.05 -4.65
CA CYS A 73 -4.79 -2.77 -5.84
C CYS A 73 -3.40 -2.27 -6.30
N GLY A 74 -2.63 -3.19 -6.86
CA GLY A 74 -1.28 -2.91 -7.36
C GLY A 74 -0.25 -3.87 -6.80
N GLU A 75 0.99 -3.58 -7.10
CA GLU A 75 2.16 -4.41 -6.84
C GLU A 75 2.39 -4.54 -5.33
N GLN A 76 2.16 -3.45 -4.60
CA GLN A 76 2.26 -3.39 -3.14
C GLN A 76 1.21 -4.26 -2.45
N GLY A 77 0.08 -4.57 -3.10
CA GLY A 77 -0.94 -5.48 -2.56
C GLY A 77 -0.45 -6.93 -2.37
N GLY A 78 0.70 -7.28 -2.98
CA GLY A 78 1.35 -8.58 -2.83
C GLY A 78 2.68 -8.55 -2.04
N ASP A 79 3.05 -7.39 -1.50
CA ASP A 79 4.27 -7.23 -0.69
C ASP A 79 3.94 -7.43 0.81
N PRO A 80 4.62 -8.35 1.54
CA PRO A 80 4.28 -8.65 2.93
C PRO A 80 4.27 -7.44 3.87
N ALA A 81 5.23 -6.53 3.74
CA ALA A 81 5.31 -5.34 4.61
C ALA A 81 4.15 -4.39 4.34
N SER A 82 3.82 -4.16 3.07
CA SER A 82 2.67 -3.38 2.63
C SER A 82 1.34 -4.01 3.07
N VAL A 83 1.21 -5.33 3.00
CA VAL A 83 0.02 -6.06 3.49
C VAL A 83 -0.14 -5.90 5.01
N GLU A 84 0.95 -5.99 5.79
CA GLU A 84 0.92 -5.73 7.24
C GLU A 84 0.43 -4.29 7.51
N PHE A 85 0.96 -3.30 6.78
CA PHE A 85 0.51 -1.91 6.88
C PHE A 85 -0.97 -1.75 6.54
N CYS A 86 -1.44 -2.39 5.47
CA CYS A 86 -2.85 -2.37 5.07
C CYS A 86 -3.76 -2.93 6.16
N PHE A 87 -3.35 -4.04 6.79
CA PHE A 87 -4.07 -4.63 7.92
C PHE A 87 -4.15 -3.65 9.10
N LYS A 88 -3.03 -3.07 9.50
CA LYS A 88 -2.96 -2.08 10.59
C LYS A 88 -3.79 -0.82 10.32
N SER A 89 -3.83 -0.39 9.07
CA SER A 89 -4.64 0.76 8.62
C SER A 89 -6.13 0.42 8.48
N GLY A 90 -6.52 -0.82 8.74
CA GLY A 90 -7.90 -1.27 8.74
C GLY A 90 -8.50 -1.46 7.35
N LEU A 91 -7.69 -1.70 6.31
CA LEU A 91 -8.20 -2.06 5.00
C LEU A 91 -8.95 -3.39 5.07
N THR A 92 -10.00 -3.50 4.26
CA THR A 92 -10.88 -4.67 4.17
C THR A 92 -10.28 -5.78 3.31
N TYR A 93 -9.52 -5.45 2.27
CA TYR A 93 -8.90 -6.43 1.39
C TYR A 93 -7.62 -5.89 0.74
N VAL A 94 -6.79 -6.82 0.25
CA VAL A 94 -5.67 -6.55 -0.67
C VAL A 94 -5.93 -7.29 -1.97
N SER A 95 -5.56 -6.68 -3.10
CA SER A 95 -5.65 -7.27 -4.43
C SER A 95 -4.28 -7.25 -5.09
N CYS A 96 -3.84 -8.41 -5.57
CA CYS A 96 -2.52 -8.60 -6.18
C CYS A 96 -2.59 -9.60 -7.35
N SER A 97 -1.51 -9.72 -8.11
CA SER A 97 -1.43 -10.66 -9.23
C SER A 97 -1.61 -12.12 -8.76
N PRO A 98 -2.13 -13.02 -9.61
CA PRO A 98 -2.49 -14.39 -9.21
C PRO A 98 -1.37 -15.15 -8.48
N PHE A 99 -0.13 -15.00 -8.92
CA PHE A 99 1.04 -15.66 -8.32
C PHE A 99 1.44 -15.09 -6.96
N ARG A 100 1.05 -13.84 -6.64
CA ARG A 100 1.28 -13.21 -5.33
C ARG A 100 0.16 -13.47 -4.33
N VAL A 101 -0.98 -14.05 -4.75
CA VAL A 101 -2.10 -14.38 -3.86
C VAL A 101 -1.66 -15.24 -2.65
N PRO A 102 -0.85 -16.31 -2.81
CA PRO A 102 -0.39 -17.09 -1.66
C PRO A 102 0.45 -16.26 -0.68
N ILE A 103 1.30 -15.36 -1.19
CA ILE A 103 2.14 -14.47 -0.37
C ILE A 103 1.26 -13.50 0.41
N ALA A 104 0.32 -12.84 -0.27
CA ALA A 104 -0.60 -11.89 0.36
C ALA A 104 -1.47 -12.57 1.44
N ARG A 105 -1.94 -13.80 1.19
CA ARG A 105 -2.69 -14.59 2.18
C ARG A 105 -1.85 -14.92 3.41
N LEU A 106 -0.60 -15.37 3.20
CA LEU A 106 0.31 -15.68 4.30
C LEU A 106 0.64 -14.42 5.13
N ALA A 107 0.97 -13.32 4.46
CA ALA A 107 1.26 -12.05 5.11
C ALA A 107 0.06 -11.50 5.89
N ALA A 108 -1.15 -11.57 5.32
CA ALA A 108 -2.38 -11.15 6.00
C ALA A 108 -2.67 -12.03 7.24
N ALA A 109 -2.44 -13.34 7.14
CA ALA A 109 -2.57 -14.25 8.29
C ALA A 109 -1.55 -13.92 9.39
N GLN A 110 -0.28 -13.69 9.03
CA GLN A 110 0.77 -13.29 9.97
C GLN A 110 0.45 -11.95 10.65
N ALA A 111 -0.01 -10.96 9.89
CA ALA A 111 -0.45 -9.68 10.42
C ALA A 111 -1.63 -9.84 11.39
N SER A 112 -2.60 -10.69 11.06
CA SER A 112 -3.72 -11.01 11.95
C SER A 112 -3.26 -11.70 13.24
N ILE A 113 -2.32 -12.65 13.17
CA ILE A 113 -1.78 -13.30 14.38
C ILE A 113 -1.02 -12.30 15.26
N LYS A 114 -0.26 -11.38 14.66
CA LYS A 114 0.63 -10.46 15.38
C LYS A 114 -0.11 -9.23 15.94
N PHE A 115 -1.15 -8.75 15.26
CA PHE A 115 -1.85 -7.50 15.59
C PHE A 115 -3.37 -7.64 15.69
N GLY A 116 -3.94 -8.80 15.41
CA GLY A 116 -5.35 -9.09 15.65
C GLY A 116 -5.65 -9.00 17.14
N LYS A 117 -6.81 -8.43 17.45
CA LYS A 117 -7.37 -8.40 18.80
C LYS A 117 -8.26 -9.62 19.03
#